data_AF-A0A944D1K3-F1
#
_entry.id   AF-A0A944D1K3-F1
#
_cell.length_a   1.000
_cell.length_b   1.000
_cell.length_c   1.000
_cell.angle_alpha   90.00
_cell.angle_beta   90.00
_cell.angle_gamma   90.00
#
_symmetry.space_group_name_H-M   'P 1'
#
loop_
_entity.id
_entity.type
_entity.pdbx_description
1 polymer ?
#
loop_
_entity_poly.entity_id
_entity_poly.type
_entity_poly.pdbx_seq_one_letter_code
_entity_poly.pdbx_strand_id
1 'polypeptide(L)' 'WAQYENATVDKIKLLPASYRYNELEKDYNNMREMFFGEPPNFTDIMAQIAKLESEIHTI' A
#
# COMPACT_ATOMS: atom_id res chain seq x y z
N TRP A 1 -7.70 -8.83 -9.23
CA TRP A 1 -6.30 -8.91 -9.69
C TRP A 1 -6.03 -7.81 -10.70
N ALA A 2 -4.78 -7.37 -10.79
CA ALA A 2 -4.37 -6.13 -11.46
C ALA A 2 -4.79 -6.08 -12.94
N GLN A 3 -5.51 -5.02 -13.33
CA GLN A 3 -5.91 -4.74 -14.71
C GLN A 3 -4.88 -3.79 -15.32
N TYR A 4 -3.75 -4.34 -15.77
CA TYR A 4 -2.66 -3.56 -16.37
C TYR A 4 -3.10 -2.83 -17.65
N GLU A 5 -4.13 -3.32 -18.34
CA GLU A 5 -4.71 -2.69 -19.52
C GLU A 5 -5.34 -1.31 -19.24
N ASN A 6 -5.76 -1.05 -17.99
CA ASN A 6 -6.35 0.22 -17.56
C ASN A 6 -5.46 0.98 -16.57
N ALA A 7 -4.21 0.54 -16.36
CA ALA A 7 -3.27 1.18 -15.44
C ALA A 7 -2.68 2.45 -16.06
N THR A 8 -3.54 3.44 -16.35
CA THR A 8 -3.11 4.80 -16.65
C THR A 8 -2.70 5.49 -15.36
N VAL A 9 -1.83 6.50 -15.45
CA VAL A 9 -1.44 7.38 -14.33
C VAL A 9 -2.65 7.83 -13.52
N ASP A 10 -3.77 8.19 -14.17
CA ASP A 10 -5.03 8.60 -13.54
C ASP A 10 -5.83 7.46 -12.82
N LYS A 11 -5.64 6.20 -13.23
CA LYS A 11 -6.45 5.06 -12.75
C LYS A 11 -5.67 4.05 -11.91
N ILE A 12 -4.37 4.25 -11.76
CA ILE A 12 -3.53 3.37 -10.96
C ILE A 12 -3.96 3.48 -9.50
N LYS A 13 -4.39 2.36 -8.93
CA LYS A 13 -4.79 2.29 -7.54
C LYS A 13 -3.77 1.45 -6.79
N LEU A 14 -2.88 2.13 -6.07
CA LEU A 14 -1.84 1.51 -5.25
C LEU A 14 -2.40 1.11 -3.89
N LEU A 15 -3.38 1.88 -3.40
CA LEU A 15 -4.02 1.56 -2.13
C LEU A 15 -4.94 0.34 -2.29
N PRO A 16 -4.77 -0.71 -1.45
CA PRO A 16 -5.70 -1.81 -1.41
C PRO A 16 -7.09 -1.32 -1.00
N ALA A 17 -8.12 -2.15 -1.23
CA ALA A 17 -9.46 -1.80 -0.80
C ALA A 17 -9.58 -1.85 0.73
N SER A 18 -10.38 -0.95 1.32
CA SER A 18 -10.52 -0.73 2.77
C SER A 18 -10.79 -2.00 3.58
N TYR A 19 -11.51 -2.97 2.99
CA TYR A 19 -11.83 -4.23 3.65
C TYR A 19 -10.60 -5.13 3.91
N ARG A 20 -9.50 -4.95 3.16
CA ARG A 20 -8.27 -5.71 3.33
C ARG A 20 -7.29 -5.07 4.30
N TYR A 21 -7.54 -3.84 4.76
CA TYR A 21 -6.59 -3.14 5.64
C TYR A 21 -6.34 -3.91 6.93
N ASN A 22 -7.39 -4.46 7.55
CA ASN A 22 -7.26 -5.22 8.79
C ASN A 22 -6.52 -6.55 8.59
N GLU A 23 -6.76 -7.24 7.48
CA GLU A 23 -6.03 -8.47 7.14
C GLU A 23 -4.55 -8.17 6.84
N LEU A 24 -4.27 -7.13 6.05
CA LEU A 24 -2.92 -6.69 5.72
C LEU A 24 -2.14 -6.19 6.95
N GLU A 25 -2.79 -5.47 7.86
CA GLU A 25 -2.15 -5.02 9.10
C GLU A 25 -1.77 -6.22 9.99
N LYS A 26 -2.65 -7.21 10.12
CA LYS A 26 -2.35 -8.45 10.86
C LYS A 26 -1.22 -9.23 10.20
N ASP A 27 -1.27 -9.39 8.89
CA ASP A 27 -0.23 -10.08 8.12
C ASP A 27 1.12 -9.35 8.25
N TYR A 28 1.12 -8.03 8.11
CA TYR A 28 2.26 -7.15 8.34
C TYR A 28 2.85 -7.31 9.74
N ASN A 29 1.99 -7.35 10.76
CA ASN A 29 2.41 -7.55 12.15
C ASN A 29 2.99 -8.94 12.41
N ASN A 30 2.43 -9.99 11.82
CA ASN A 30 3.01 -11.34 11.89
C ASN A 30 4.37 -11.42 11.20
N MET A 31 4.54 -10.67 10.11
CA MET A 31 5.81 -10.61 9.40
C MET A 31 6.84 -9.70 10.07
N ARG A 32 6.46 -8.81 11.00
CA ARG A 32 7.40 -7.92 11.72
C ARG A 32 8.56 -8.69 12.36
N GLU A 33 8.30 -9.90 12.86
CA GLU A 33 9.31 -10.75 13.49
C GLU A 33 10.40 -11.24 12.50
N MET A 34 10.14 -11.18 11.19
CA MET A 34 11.11 -11.52 10.14
C MET A 34 11.92 -10.30 9.66
N PHE A 35 11.55 -9.08 10.02
CA PHE A 35 12.31 -7.89 9.62
C PHE A 35 13.52 -7.70 10.51
N PHE A 36 14.68 -7.46 9.90
CA PHE A 36 15.89 -7.04 10.62
C PHE A 36 15.78 -5.55 10.97
N GLY A 37 15.48 -5.24 12.22
CA GLY A 37 15.37 -3.86 12.75
C GLY A 37 13.96 -3.50 13.20
N GLU A 38 13.70 -2.21 13.43
CA GLU A 38 12.35 -1.69 13.72
C GLU A 38 11.65 -1.33 12.39
N PRO A 39 10.74 -2.18 11.88
CA PRO A 39 10.00 -1.85 10.68
C PRO A 39 9.04 -0.68 10.96
N PRO A 40 8.80 0.19 9.96
CA PRO A 40 7.90 1.32 10.10
C PRO A 40 6.46 0.87 10.40
N ASN A 41 5.64 1.76 10.94
CA ASN A 41 4.24 1.41 11.21
C ASN A 41 3.49 1.18 9.89
N PHE A 42 2.57 0.20 9.90
CA PHE A 42 1.71 -0.08 8.74
C PHE A 42 1.00 1.18 8.24
N THR A 43 0.51 2.02 9.16
CA THR A 43 -0.11 3.31 8.84
C THR A 43 0.81 4.26 8.08
N ASP A 44 2.11 4.30 8.42
CA ASP A 44 3.08 5.17 7.76
C ASP A 44 3.36 4.69 6.33
N ILE A 45 3.51 3.38 6.14
CA ILE A 45 3.62 2.75 4.81
C ILE A 45 2.40 3.10 3.96
N MET A 46 1.20 2.93 4.51
CA MET A 46 -0.03 3.25 3.81
C MET A 46 -0.15 4.74 3.44
N ALA A 47 0.32 5.64 4.32
CA ALA A 47 0.37 7.07 4.04
C ALA A 47 1.35 7.41 2.92
N GLN A 48 2.54 6.79 2.90
CA GLN A 48 3.51 6.97 1.81
C GLN A 48 2.97 6.45 0.48
N ILE A 49 2.31 5.29 0.47
CA ILE A 49 1.68 4.74 -0.73
C ILE A 49 0.57 5.66 -1.25
N ALA A 50 -0.25 6.22 -0.36
CA ALA A 50 -1.29 7.18 -0.72
C ALA A 50 -0.70 8.46 -1.35
N LYS A 51 0.39 8.96 -0.77
CA LYS A 51 1.10 10.11 -1.31
C LYS A 51 1.67 9.81 -2.71
N LEU A 52 2.33 8.66 -2.86
CA LEU A 52 2.87 8.21 -4.13
C LEU A 52 1.78 8.06 -5.20
N GLU A 53 0.62 7.51 -4.85
CA GLU A 53 -0.55 7.43 -5.73
C GLU A 53 -0.96 8.83 -6.21
N SER A 54 -1.08 9.79 -5.29
CA SER A 54 -1.43 11.17 -5.63
C SER A 54 -0.35 11.87 -6.49
N GLU A 55 0.93 11.61 -6.25
CA GLU A 55 2.02 12.14 -7.08
C GLU A 55 1.95 11.56 -8.49
N ILE A 56 1.73 10.26 -8.63
CA ILE A 56 1.59 9.58 -9.93
C ILE A 56 0.35 10.09 -10.69
N HIS A 57 -0.76 10.36 -10.01
CA HIS A 57 -1.97 10.94 -10.61
C HIS A 57 -1.78 12.39 -11.08
N THR A 58 -0.74 13.08 -10.61
CA THR A 58 -0.44 14.48 -10.95
C THR A 58 0.53 14.61 -12.13
N ILE A 59 1.08 13.50 -12.64
CA ILE A 59 1.99 13.44 -13.81
C ILE A 59 1.17 13.38 -15.10
#